data_AF-A0A2K2V585-F1
#
_entry.id   AF-A0A2K2V585-F1
#
_cell.length_a   1.000
_cell.length_b   1.000
_cell.length_c   1.000
_cell.angle_alpha   90.00
_cell.angle_beta   90.00
_cell.angle_gamma   90.00
#
_symmetry.space_group_name_H-M   'P 1'
#
loop_
_entity.id
_entity.type
_entity.pdbx_description
1 polymer ?
#
loop_
_entity_poly.entity_id
_entity_poly.type
_entity_poly.pdbx_seq_one_letter_code
_entity_poly.pdbx_strand_id
1 'polypeptide(L)' 'MDDKGRVLIPRDLRRKSASRIFVARIDDNGTIILEPVDRKVEALGGKYKGLIRRKMEEIEEAEEELLRRERRI' A
#
# COMPACT_ATOMS: atom_id res chain seq x y z
N MET A 1 8.89 6.48 7.96
CA MET A 1 7.99 7.48 7.34
C MET A 1 8.85 8.43 6.55
N ASP A 2 8.45 8.82 5.34
CA ASP A 2 9.21 9.79 4.54
C ASP A 2 8.74 11.24 4.76
N ASP A 3 9.38 12.16 4.03
CA ASP A 3 9.10 13.60 4.03
C ASP A 3 7.67 13.97 3.59
N LYS A 4 6.98 13.03 2.94
CA LYS A 4 5.60 13.18 2.47
C LYS A 4 4.59 12.47 3.37
N GLY A 5 5.02 11.95 4.52
CA GLY A 5 4.15 11.23 5.45
C GLY A 5 3.78 9.81 5.00
N ARG A 6 4.52 9.21 4.07
CA ARG A 6 4.28 7.85 3.59
C ARG A 6 5.05 6.84 4.43
N VAL A 7 4.47 5.66 4.62
CA VAL A 7 5.09 4.53 5.33
C VAL A 7 5.13 3.35 4.39
N LEU A 8 6.30 2.70 4.27
CA LEU A 8 6.37 1.45 3.53
C LEU A 8 5.70 0.34 4.36
N ILE A 9 4.74 -0.36 3.76
CA ILE A 9 4.23 -1.63 4.27
C ILE A 9 5.08 -2.77 3.68
N PRO A 10 5.83 -3.53 4.50
CA PRO A 10 6.64 -4.64 4.03
C PRO A 10 5.86 -5.67 3.21
N ARG A 11 6.52 -6.30 2.24
CA ARG A 11 5.93 -7.33 1.36
C ARG A 11 5.15 -8.41 2.10
N ASP A 12 5.70 -8.91 3.21
CA ASP A 12 5.07 -9.98 3.99
C ASP A 12 3.74 -9.55 4.62
N LEU A 13 3.62 -8.28 5.04
CA LEU A 13 2.38 -7.73 5.57
C LEU A 13 1.37 -7.45 4.44
N ARG A 14 1.82 -6.98 3.28
CA ARG A 14 0.97 -6.80 2.09
C ARG A 14 0.36 -8.14 1.63
N ARG A 15 1.17 -9.21 1.58
CA ARG A 15 0.71 -10.56 1.23
C ARG A 15 -0.34 -11.10 2.21
N LYS A 16 -0.19 -10.82 3.51
CA LYS A 16 -1.16 -11.23 4.54
C LYS A 16 -2.47 -10.45 4.46
N SER A 17 -2.41 -9.14 4.19
CA SER A 17 -3.60 -8.28 4.09
C SER A 17 -4.40 -8.53 2.81
N ALA A 18 -3.73 -8.79 1.68
CA ALA A 18 -4.32 -8.95 0.35
C ALA A 18 -5.19 -7.76 -0.15
N SER A 19 -5.25 -6.66 0.60
CA SER A 19 -5.92 -5.41 0.23
C SER A 19 -4.90 -4.32 -0.11
N ARG A 20 -5.29 -3.43 -1.02
CA ARG A 20 -4.49 -2.27 -1.46
C ARG A 20 -4.99 -0.96 -0.89
N ILE A 21 -6.20 -0.94 -0.34
CA ILE A 21 -6.86 0.26 0.17
C ILE A 21 -7.12 0.03 1.65
N PHE A 22 -6.74 1.01 2.47
CA PHE A 22 -6.88 0.94 3.92
C PHE A 22 -7.57 2.19 4.45
N VAL A 23 -8.41 2.02 5.46
CA VAL A 23 -8.85 3.11 6.32
C VAL A 23 -7.87 3.23 7.47
N ALA A 24 -7.27 4.40 7.64
CA ALA A 24 -6.43 4.70 8.79
C ALA A 24 -7.28 5.21 9.96
N ARG A 25 -7.05 4.66 11.15
CA ARG A 25 -7.60 5.15 12.42
C ARG A 25 -6.48 5.31 13.44
N ILE A 26 -6.69 6.17 14.42
CA ILE A 26 -5.78 6.36 15.54
C ILE A 26 -6.51 5.83 16.78
N ASP A 27 -5.84 4.96 17.55
CA ASP A 27 -6.37 4.50 18.83
C ASP A 27 -6.09 5.50 19.97
N ASP A 28 -6.63 5.23 21.16
CA ASP A 28 -6.48 6.09 22.33
C ASP A 28 -5.01 6.22 22.81
N ASN A 29 -4.13 5.32 22.35
CA ASN A 29 -2.70 5.32 22.66
C ASN A 29 -1.85 5.99 21.56
N GLY A 30 -2.48 6.51 20.50
CA GLY A 30 -1.79 7.14 19.37
C GLY A 30 -1.27 6.16 18.30
N THR A 31 -1.67 4.90 18.34
CA THR A 31 -1.31 3.87 17.35
C THR A 31 -2.12 4.04 16.06
N ILE A 32 -1.44 4.02 14.92
CA ILE A 32 -2.10 4.02 13.60
C ILE A 32 -2.53 2.59 13.24
N ILE A 33 -3.84 2.37 13.15
CA ILE A 33 -4.45 1.12 12.72
C ILE A 33 -4.88 1.26 11.25
N LEU A 34 -4.42 0.35 10.40
CA LEU A 34 -4.78 0.27 8.99
C LEU A 34 -5.75 -0.88 8.76
N GLU A 35 -7.02 -0.58 8.52
CA GLU A 35 -8.04 -1.60 8.23
C GLU A 35 -8.29 -1.75 6.73
N PRO A 36 -8.19 -2.97 6.18
CA PRO A 36 -8.40 -3.19 4.74
C PRO A 36 -9.84 -2.88 4.35
N VAL A 37 -10.01 -2.13 3.26
CA VAL A 37 -11.33 -1.93 2.66
C VAL A 37 -11.71 -3.16 1.86
N ASP A 38 -12.95 -3.63 2.05
CA ASP A 38 -13.48 -4.80 1.36
C ASP A 38 -13.55 -4.60 -0.17
N ARG A 39 -13.27 -5.69 -0.91
CA ARG A 39 -13.22 -5.73 -2.39
C ARG A 39 -14.48 -5.20 -3.09
N LYS A 40 -15.63 -5.15 -2.42
CA LYS A 40 -16.87 -4.56 -2.96
C LYS A 40 -16.72 -3.06 -3.29
N VAL A 41 -15.86 -2.34 -2.58
CA VAL A 41 -15.59 -0.91 -2.82
C VAL A 41 -14.58 -0.72 -3.96
N GLU A 42 -13.61 -1.64 -4.13
CA GLU A 42 -12.66 -1.60 -5.26
C GLU A 42 -13.35 -1.68 -6.64
N ALA A 43 -14.53 -2.31 -6.72
CA ALA A 43 -15.34 -2.36 -7.93
C ALA A 43 -15.81 -0.97 -8.43
N LEU A 44 -15.94 0.01 -7.54
CA LEU A 44 -16.29 1.41 -7.90
C LEU A 44 -15.10 2.15 -8.55
N GLY A 45 -13.86 1.67 -8.36
CA GLY A 45 -12.64 2.24 -8.95
C GLY A 45 -12.44 1.96 -10.44
N GLY A 46 -13.45 1.43 -11.13
CA GLY A 46 -13.40 1.03 -12.54
C GLY A 46 -12.96 2.12 -13.52
N LYS A 47 -13.11 3.41 -13.17
CA LYS A 47 -12.73 4.57 -14.01
C LYS A 47 -11.23 4.64 -14.35
N TYR A 48 -10.37 4.05 -13.52
CA TYR A 48 -8.91 4.09 -13.71
C TYR A 48 -8.30 2.72 -14.05
N LYS A 49 -9.15 1.71 -14.28
CA LYS A 49 -8.74 0.34 -14.56
C LYS A 49 -8.10 0.27 -15.95
N GLY A 50 -6.77 0.10 -16.02
CA GLY A 50 -6.03 -0.08 -17.27
C GLY A 50 -5.00 1.01 -17.62
N LEU A 51 -4.83 2.05 -16.79
CA LEU A 51 -3.80 3.07 -17.01
C LEU A 51 -2.37 2.56 -16.73
N ILE A 52 -2.26 1.48 -15.95
CA ILE A 52 -0.99 0.87 -15.59
C ILE A 52 -0.74 -0.33 -16.51
N ARG A 53 0.31 -0.24 -17.35
CA ARG A 53 0.68 -1.27 -18.34
C ARG A 53 1.44 -2.47 -17.76
N ARG A 54 1.93 -2.37 -16.52
CA ARG A 54 2.65 -3.44 -15.82
C ARG A 54 1.74 -4.12 -14.80
N LYS A 55 2.04 -5.37 -14.44
CA LYS A 55 1.35 -5.99 -13.30
C LYS A 55 1.70 -5.22 -12.05
N MET A 56 0.73 -5.03 -11.16
CA MET A 56 0.97 -4.32 -9.89
C MET A 56 2.10 -4.96 -9.08
N GLU A 57 2.24 -6.29 -9.14
CA GLU A 57 3.34 -7.00 -8.47
C GLU A 57 4.72 -6.55 -8.97
N GLU A 58 4.89 -6.31 -10.27
CA GLU A 58 6.15 -5.88 -10.88
C GLU A 58 6.51 -4.45 -10.47
N ILE A 59 5.50 -3.60 -10.29
CA ILE A 59 5.68 -2.22 -9.83
C ILE A 59 6.09 -2.21 -8.37
N GLU A 60 5.41 -3.03 -7.57
CA GLU A 60 5.66 -3.19 -6.15
C GLU A 60 7.08 -3.73 -5.86
N GLU A 61 7.56 -4.71 -6.64
CA GLU A 61 8.93 -5.23 -6.51
C GLU A 61 9.98 -4.19 -6.92
N ALA A 62 9.76 -3.46 -8.02
CA ALA A 62 10.66 -2.41 -8.48
C ALA A 62 10.76 -1.24 -7.48
N GLU A 63 9.66 -0.87 -6.83
CA GLU A 63 9.63 0.15 -5.80
C GLU A 63 10.41 -0.28 -4.55
N GLU A 64 10.26 -1.53 -4.13
CA GLU A 64 10.94 -2.07 -2.96
C GLU A 64 12.46 -2.19 -3.18
N GLU A 65 12.91 -2.57 -4.38
CA GLU A 65 14.33 -2.54 -4.75
C GLU A 65 14.91 -1.11 -4.76
N LEU A 66 14.15 -0.15 -5.30
CA LEU A 66 14.58 1.24 -5.36
C LEU A 66 14.76 1.84 -3.96
N LEU A 67 13.82 1.55 -3.05
CA LEU A 67 13.90 2.03 -1.66
C LEU A 67 15.06 1.39 -0.88
N ARG A 68 15.34 0.09 -1.08
CA ARG A 68 16.53 -0.58 -0.52
C ARG A 68 17.82 0.05 -1.03
N ARG A 69 17.89 0.38 -2.32
CA ARG A 69 19.05 1.00 -2.95
C ARG A 69 19.31 2.40 -2.41
N GLU A 70 18.26 3.17 -2.14
CA GLU A 70 18.35 4.52 -1.59
C GLU A 70 18.57 4.58 -0.07
N ARG A 71 18.73 3.44 0.62
CA ARG A 71 18.86 3.35 2.10
C ARG A 71 17.73 4.06 2.85
N ARG A 72 16.55 4.14 2.24
CA ARG A 72 15.35 4.67 2.91
C ARG A 72 14.73 3.63 3.84
N ILE A 73 15.25 2.40 3.81
CA ILE A 73 14.95 1.22 4.61
C ILE A 73 16.08 0.21 4.44
#